data_AF-A0A3B9KBK2-F1
#
_entry.id   AF-A0A3B9KBK2-F1
#
_cell.length_a   1.000
_cell.length_b   1.000
_cell.length_c   1.000
_cell.angle_alpha   90.00
_cell.angle_beta   90.00
_cell.angle_gamma   90.00
#
_symmetry.space_group_name_H-M   'P 1'
#
loop_
_entity.id
_entity.type
_entity.pdbx_description
1 polymer ?
#
loop_
_entity_poly.entity_id
_entity_poly.type
_entity_poly.pdbx_seq_one_letter_code
_entity_poly.pdbx_strand_id
1 'polypeptide(L)'
;MTFNIKRIRDLLQNFQFNDLFNELGWSRPLQPQPTNMVIQNTSFELQEIAQLSGVTIYEVTSQHGKIPDAQMRKAIHKDISIHHLENLLIFLDANNTQSLWYWVKRDGTRQYPREHLYVKGQPGDLFLGKLEAMVFDIGDFAEAGKVSVLEVASRLKDALDVERVTKRFYEDYKAEHLRFLDYIEGIDDERDRRWYASVLLNRLMFIYFLQRKWFIDNGNRNYLQHKLAESRQRGPNLYYSEFLNLLFFEGFAKPENERSEAARQLLGTVVYLNGGLFLLHPIEKRWSAIRIPDEAFENLLSLFARYSWNLDDASGGDDDEISPHILGYIFEKYINQKSFGAYYTRPEITEYLCERTIHKLILERINTTAIQGVTRGRHFDTVEELLMNLDTRLCRDLLDQLPKISILDPACGSGAFLVSAMNT
;
A
#
# COMPACT_ATOMS: atom_id res chain seq x y z
N MET A 1 11.19 20.72 12.83
CA MET A 1 11.47 20.63 11.38
C MET A 1 10.42 19.72 10.78
N THR A 2 9.76 20.15 9.72
CA THR A 2 8.74 19.37 9.00
C THR A 2 9.46 18.48 7.99
N PHE A 3 9.15 17.17 7.94
CA PHE A 3 9.78 16.26 6.98
C PHE A 3 9.23 16.50 5.58
N ASN A 4 10.12 16.48 4.58
CA ASN A 4 9.74 16.53 3.18
C ASN A 4 9.68 15.11 2.60
N ILE A 5 8.49 14.49 2.59
CA ILE A 5 8.28 13.11 2.12
C ILE A 5 8.75 12.92 0.67
N LYS A 6 8.49 13.91 -0.20
CA LYS A 6 8.96 13.87 -1.59
C LYS A 6 10.48 13.77 -1.67
N ARG A 7 11.18 14.59 -0.89
CA ARG A 7 12.65 14.55 -0.82
C ARG A 7 13.15 13.22 -0.27
N ILE A 8 12.56 12.72 0.81
CA ILE A 8 12.88 11.41 1.39
C ILE A 8 12.75 10.30 0.32
N ARG A 9 11.69 10.31 -0.48
CA ARG A 9 11.48 9.37 -1.58
C ARG A 9 12.52 9.51 -2.68
N ASP A 10 12.82 10.74 -3.10
CA ASP A 10 13.82 11.01 -4.13
C ASP A 10 15.20 10.50 -3.69
N LEU A 11 15.55 10.71 -2.41
CA LEU A 11 16.81 10.22 -1.83
C LEU A 11 16.84 8.68 -1.80
N LEU A 12 15.74 8.02 -1.44
CA LEU A 12 15.62 6.57 -1.46
C LEU A 12 15.75 5.99 -2.90
N GLN A 13 15.06 6.56 -3.88
CA GLN A 13 15.13 6.14 -5.29
C GLN A 13 16.52 6.30 -5.91
N ASN A 14 17.26 7.29 -5.42
CA ASN A 14 18.63 7.57 -5.88
C ASN A 14 19.71 6.93 -5.00
N PHE A 15 19.33 6.10 -4.02
CA PHE A 15 20.26 5.40 -3.13
C PHE A 15 21.19 6.37 -2.36
N GLN A 16 20.67 7.55 -2.01
CA GLN A 16 21.38 8.58 -1.27
C GLN A 16 21.10 8.44 0.24
N PHE A 17 21.51 7.33 0.85
CA PHE A 17 21.09 7.01 2.21
C PHE A 17 21.68 7.93 3.28
N ASN A 18 22.89 8.46 3.09
CA ASN A 18 23.44 9.48 3.99
C ASN A 18 22.51 10.70 4.11
N ASP A 19 22.10 11.26 2.97
CA ASP A 19 21.19 12.39 2.91
C ASP A 19 19.80 12.02 3.41
N LEU A 20 19.33 10.80 3.13
CA LEU A 20 18.08 10.26 3.64
C LEU A 20 18.06 10.32 5.18
N PHE A 21 19.04 9.73 5.85
CA PHE A 21 19.09 9.70 7.30
C PHE A 21 19.32 11.07 7.93
N ASN A 22 20.07 11.95 7.26
CA ASN A 22 20.17 13.36 7.67
C ASN A 22 18.81 14.06 7.63
N GLU A 23 18.02 13.84 6.58
CA GLU A 23 16.65 14.38 6.46
C GLU A 23 15.73 13.80 7.55
N LEU A 24 15.95 12.54 7.96
CA LEU A 24 15.28 11.90 9.10
C LEU A 24 15.76 12.40 10.47
N GLY A 25 16.73 13.31 10.52
CA GLY A 25 17.23 13.89 11.77
C GLY A 25 18.27 13.03 12.50
N TRP A 26 18.87 12.04 11.81
CA TRP A 26 20.04 11.35 12.33
C TRP A 26 21.26 12.27 12.29
N SER A 27 22.22 12.00 13.18
CA SER A 27 23.48 12.74 13.19
C SER A 27 24.44 12.21 12.15
N ARG A 28 25.31 13.09 11.66
CA ARG A 28 26.41 12.73 10.77
C ARG A 28 27.31 11.64 11.40
N PRO A 29 27.95 10.81 10.56
CA PRO A 29 28.80 9.72 11.03
C PRO A 29 30.00 10.24 11.81
N LEU A 30 30.43 9.51 12.83
CA LEU A 30 31.68 9.80 13.56
C LEU A 30 32.90 9.42 12.72
N GLN A 31 32.80 8.34 11.94
CA GLN A 31 33.84 7.84 11.05
C GLN A 31 33.38 7.89 9.59
N PRO A 32 33.47 9.06 8.92
CA PRO A 32 33.00 9.21 7.55
C PRO A 32 33.88 8.48 6.52
N GLN A 33 35.07 8.01 6.91
CA GLN A 33 35.98 7.31 6.01
C GLN A 33 35.61 5.83 5.93
N PRO A 34 35.47 5.25 4.72
CA PRO A 34 35.24 3.83 4.57
C PRO A 34 36.35 3.00 5.19
N THR A 35 35.97 1.87 5.79
CA THR A 35 36.88 0.90 6.38
C THR A 35 36.74 -0.43 5.65
N ASN A 36 37.84 -1.19 5.55
CA ASN A 36 37.81 -2.51 4.94
C ASN A 36 37.71 -3.59 6.01
N MET A 37 36.85 -4.56 5.75
CA MET A 37 36.62 -5.74 6.58
C MET A 37 36.81 -6.99 5.72
N VAL A 38 37.39 -8.04 6.30
CA VAL A 38 37.54 -9.34 5.63
C VAL A 38 36.78 -10.40 6.41
N ILE A 39 35.78 -11.00 5.78
CA ILE A 39 35.00 -12.12 6.33
C ILE A 39 35.15 -13.29 5.37
N GLN A 40 35.60 -14.45 5.86
CA GLN A 40 35.72 -15.68 5.07
C GLN A 40 36.47 -15.51 3.73
N ASN A 41 37.58 -14.75 3.75
CA ASN A 41 38.42 -14.41 2.58
C ASN A 41 37.75 -13.51 1.52
N THR A 42 36.61 -12.89 1.83
CA THR A 42 35.99 -11.85 1.00
C THR A 42 36.14 -10.50 1.68
N SER A 43 36.55 -9.49 0.92
CA SER A 43 36.69 -8.11 1.40
C SER A 43 35.41 -7.33 1.16
N PHE A 44 34.99 -6.60 2.19
CA PHE A 44 33.86 -5.69 2.19
C PHE A 44 34.33 -4.30 2.57
N GLU A 45 33.79 -3.29 1.91
CA GLU A 45 33.94 -1.90 2.29
C GLU A 45 32.73 -1.51 3.15
N LEU A 46 33.03 -0.90 4.29
CA LEU A 46 32.09 -0.54 5.33
C LEU A 46 32.16 0.97 5.55
N GLN A 47 31.07 1.68 5.30
CA GLN A 47 30.99 3.13 5.46
C GLN A 47 29.91 3.50 6.47
N GLU A 48 30.29 4.18 7.55
CA GLU A 48 29.32 4.76 8.47
C GLU A 48 28.63 5.94 7.78
N ILE A 49 27.30 5.92 7.72
CA ILE A 49 26.53 6.96 7.03
C ILE A 49 25.71 7.84 7.97
N ALA A 50 25.32 7.32 9.14
CA ALA A 50 24.51 8.04 10.11
C ALA A 50 24.56 7.37 11.48
N GLN A 51 24.30 8.14 12.53
CA GLN A 51 24.19 7.64 13.90
C GLN A 51 23.14 8.42 14.70
N LEU A 52 22.49 7.74 15.64
CA LEU A 52 21.55 8.38 16.56
C LEU A 52 21.44 7.55 17.85
N SER A 53 21.70 8.19 18.99
CA SER A 53 21.48 7.62 20.33
C SER A 53 22.02 6.19 20.52
N GLY A 54 23.24 5.93 20.05
CA GLY A 54 23.93 4.64 20.17
C GLY A 54 23.70 3.67 19.01
N VAL A 55 22.77 3.97 18.11
CA VAL A 55 22.53 3.22 16.89
C VAL A 55 23.42 3.75 15.78
N THR A 56 24.06 2.84 15.05
CA THR A 56 24.96 3.19 13.93
C THR A 56 24.47 2.56 12.63
N ILE A 57 24.43 3.33 11.54
CA ILE A 57 24.02 2.85 10.22
C ILE A 57 25.24 2.76 9.32
N TYR A 58 25.36 1.61 8.68
CA TYR A 58 26.46 1.33 7.75
C TYR A 58 25.94 0.99 6.36
N GLU A 59 26.60 1.54 5.35
CA GLU A 59 26.58 0.98 4.00
C GLU A 59 27.67 -0.09 3.87
N VAL A 60 27.32 -1.19 3.22
CA VAL A 60 28.23 -2.32 3.00
C VAL A 60 28.26 -2.69 1.52
N THR A 61 29.44 -2.59 0.91
CA THR A 61 29.67 -2.97 -0.49
C THR A 61 30.67 -4.11 -0.58
N SER A 62 30.41 -5.06 -1.48
CA SER A 62 31.32 -6.16 -1.77
C SER A 62 32.24 -5.79 -2.93
N GLN A 63 33.51 -6.19 -2.88
CA GLN A 63 34.42 -6.07 -4.03
C GLN A 63 33.93 -6.83 -5.27
N HIS A 64 33.10 -7.86 -5.08
CA HIS A 64 32.50 -8.62 -6.18
C HIS A 64 31.23 -7.96 -6.74
N GLY A 65 30.81 -6.82 -6.18
CA GLY A 65 29.69 -6.01 -6.66
C GLY A 65 28.30 -6.61 -6.46
N LYS A 66 28.19 -7.74 -5.77
CA LYS A 66 26.92 -8.38 -5.42
C LYS A 66 26.65 -8.26 -3.93
N ILE A 67 25.37 -8.15 -3.58
CA ILE A 67 24.92 -8.25 -2.19
C ILE A 67 25.28 -9.66 -1.67
N PRO A 68 25.91 -9.78 -0.48
CA PRO A 68 26.33 -11.07 0.06
C PRO A 68 25.13 -11.98 0.38
N ASP A 69 25.33 -13.30 0.43
CA ASP A 69 24.28 -14.25 0.83
C ASP A 69 23.89 -14.13 2.33
N ALA A 70 22.82 -14.82 2.73
CA ALA A 70 22.27 -14.73 4.09
C ALA A 70 23.28 -15.13 5.19
N GLN A 71 24.14 -16.12 4.92
CA GLN A 71 25.15 -16.55 5.88
C GLN A 71 26.24 -15.49 6.06
N MET A 72 26.69 -14.91 4.95
CA MET A 72 27.71 -13.85 4.94
C MET A 72 27.18 -12.57 5.59
N ARG A 73 25.93 -12.16 5.29
CA ARG A 73 25.28 -11.01 5.93
C ARG A 73 25.20 -11.17 7.44
N LYS A 74 24.82 -12.36 7.92
CA LYS A 74 24.79 -12.69 9.35
C LYS A 74 26.19 -12.64 9.98
N ALA A 75 27.22 -13.11 9.28
CA ALA A 75 28.60 -13.06 9.76
C ALA A 75 29.11 -11.62 9.87
N ILE A 76 28.86 -10.80 8.85
CA ILE A 76 29.18 -9.36 8.81
C ILE A 76 28.49 -8.64 9.98
N HIS A 77 27.18 -8.84 10.16
CA HIS A 77 26.46 -8.23 11.27
C HIS A 77 27.01 -8.65 12.63
N LYS A 78 27.38 -9.92 12.80
CA LYS A 78 27.97 -10.41 14.05
C LYS A 78 29.28 -9.71 14.39
N ASP A 79 30.12 -9.45 13.40
CA ASP A 79 31.41 -8.75 13.57
C ASP A 79 31.21 -7.28 13.96
N ILE A 80 30.35 -6.57 13.21
CA ILE A 80 30.00 -5.16 13.50
C ILE A 80 29.36 -5.01 14.89
N SER A 81 28.51 -5.97 15.28
CA SER A 81 27.83 -5.97 16.58
C SER A 81 28.76 -6.05 17.79
N ILE A 82 30.04 -6.41 17.61
CA ILE A 82 31.05 -6.38 18.68
C ILE A 82 31.31 -4.94 19.15
N HIS A 83 31.30 -3.99 18.22
CA HIS A 83 31.60 -2.59 18.48
C HIS A 83 30.35 -1.71 18.52
N HIS A 84 29.36 -2.03 17.68
CA HIS A 84 28.11 -1.29 17.54
C HIS A 84 26.94 -2.24 17.76
N LEU A 85 26.60 -2.44 19.04
CA LEU A 85 25.60 -3.42 19.46
C LEU A 85 24.25 -3.22 18.74
N GLU A 86 23.81 -1.97 18.61
CA GLU A 86 22.64 -1.58 17.82
C GLU A 86 23.11 -0.99 16.49
N ASN A 87 22.79 -1.68 15.39
CA ASN A 87 23.19 -1.27 14.07
C ASN A 87 22.15 -1.65 13.01
N LEU A 88 22.20 -0.90 11.90
CA LEU A 88 21.48 -1.18 10.67
C LEU A 88 22.50 -1.25 9.55
N LEU A 89 22.47 -2.34 8.79
CA LEU A 89 23.34 -2.54 7.64
C LEU A 89 22.54 -2.41 6.35
N ILE A 90 23.06 -1.64 5.40
CA ILE A 90 22.48 -1.45 4.08
C ILE A 90 23.49 -2.01 3.08
N PHE A 91 23.21 -3.21 2.58
CA PHE A 91 24.04 -3.88 1.60
C PHE A 91 23.68 -3.40 0.20
N LEU A 92 24.67 -2.97 -0.58
CA LEU A 92 24.46 -2.43 -1.93
C LEU A 92 25.07 -3.32 -3.00
N ASP A 93 24.41 -3.39 -4.15
CA ASP A 93 25.03 -3.89 -5.37
C ASP A 93 25.90 -2.80 -6.03
N ALA A 94 26.86 -3.20 -6.88
CA ALA A 94 27.81 -2.25 -7.49
C ALA A 94 27.15 -1.15 -8.35
N ASN A 95 25.92 -1.38 -8.83
CA ASN A 95 25.23 -0.46 -9.73
C ASN A 95 24.18 0.41 -9.01
N ASN A 96 24.02 0.28 -7.69
CA ASN A 96 22.98 0.95 -6.91
C ASN A 96 21.58 0.74 -7.54
N THR A 97 21.29 -0.51 -7.89
CA THR A 97 19.99 -0.96 -8.36
C THR A 97 19.23 -1.73 -7.30
N GLN A 98 19.91 -2.27 -6.30
CA GLN A 98 19.34 -3.04 -5.21
C GLN A 98 20.04 -2.70 -3.90
N SER A 99 19.25 -2.59 -2.82
CA SER A 99 19.76 -2.48 -1.46
C SER A 99 19.04 -3.48 -0.56
N LEU A 100 19.76 -4.22 0.27
CA LEU A 100 19.16 -5.01 1.34
C LEU A 100 19.48 -4.42 2.69
N TRP A 101 18.42 -4.14 3.44
CA TRP A 101 18.45 -3.54 4.75
C TRP A 101 18.35 -4.65 5.78
N TYR A 102 19.32 -4.72 6.69
CA TYR A 102 19.48 -5.79 7.65
C TYR A 102 19.61 -5.23 9.06
N TRP A 103 18.76 -5.69 9.97
CA TRP A 103 18.86 -5.40 11.40
C TRP A 103 18.42 -6.61 12.21
N VAL A 104 18.77 -6.64 13.50
CA VAL A 104 18.39 -7.75 14.39
C VAL A 104 17.53 -7.21 15.52
N LYS A 105 16.25 -7.57 15.53
CA LYS A 105 15.38 -7.30 16.67
C LYS A 105 15.74 -8.23 17.82
N ARG A 106 15.95 -7.68 19.01
CA ARG A 106 16.24 -8.43 20.23
C ARG A 106 15.03 -8.44 21.15
N ASP A 107 14.70 -9.60 21.70
CA ASP A 107 13.69 -9.78 22.74
C ASP A 107 14.29 -10.66 23.84
N GLY A 108 14.83 -10.00 24.87
CA GLY A 108 15.66 -10.63 25.88
C GLY A 108 16.88 -11.31 25.26
N THR A 109 16.95 -12.64 25.33
CA THR A 109 18.03 -13.44 24.75
C THR A 109 17.79 -13.88 23.32
N ARG A 110 16.57 -13.70 22.79
CA ARG A 110 16.20 -14.11 21.44
C ARG A 110 16.55 -13.03 20.43
N GLN A 111 17.06 -13.46 19.28
CA GLN A 111 17.45 -12.60 18.17
C GLN A 111 16.64 -12.95 16.94
N TYR A 112 16.01 -11.94 16.34
CA TYR A 112 15.18 -12.06 15.15
C TYR A 112 15.79 -11.20 14.05
N PRO A 113 16.62 -11.78 13.17
CA PRO A 113 17.14 -11.05 12.02
C PRO A 113 15.97 -10.66 11.10
N ARG A 114 16.03 -9.43 10.62
CA ARG A 114 15.09 -8.83 9.69
C ARG A 114 15.86 -8.40 8.46
N GLU A 115 15.30 -8.70 7.30
CA GLU A 115 15.87 -8.35 6.02
C GLU A 115 14.79 -7.69 5.19
N HIS A 116 15.16 -6.64 4.47
CA HIS A 116 14.26 -6.03 3.52
C HIS A 116 14.99 -5.62 2.25
N LEU A 117 14.62 -6.25 1.13
CA LEU A 117 15.13 -5.91 -0.19
C LEU A 117 14.35 -4.73 -0.76
N TYR A 118 15.09 -3.71 -1.18
CA TYR A 118 14.59 -2.61 -1.99
C TYR A 118 15.25 -2.66 -3.36
N VAL A 119 14.42 -2.57 -4.40
CA VAL A 119 14.86 -2.55 -5.80
C VAL A 119 14.50 -1.20 -6.39
N LYS A 120 15.45 -0.58 -7.11
CA LYS A 120 15.25 0.71 -7.77
C LYS A 120 14.00 0.70 -8.64
N GLY A 121 13.13 1.69 -8.46
CA GLY A 121 11.84 1.78 -9.14
C GLY A 121 10.66 1.10 -8.42
N GLN A 122 10.88 0.42 -7.28
CA GLN A 122 9.78 0.01 -6.40
C GLN A 122 9.05 1.24 -5.84
N PRO A 123 7.71 1.18 -5.62
CA PRO A 123 6.97 2.26 -4.98
C PRO A 123 7.58 2.60 -3.62
N GLY A 124 7.92 3.88 -3.43
CA GLY A 124 8.65 4.32 -2.24
C GLY A 124 7.88 4.16 -0.93
N ASP A 125 6.54 4.21 -0.95
CA ASP A 125 5.77 4.33 0.30
C ASP A 125 5.68 3.02 1.08
N LEU A 126 5.64 1.88 0.37
CA LEU A 126 5.76 0.56 0.98
C LEU A 126 7.08 0.43 1.77
N PHE A 127 8.15 0.97 1.21
CA PHE A 127 9.45 0.99 1.87
C PHE A 127 9.48 2.01 3.01
N LEU A 128 8.81 3.16 2.88
CA LEU A 128 8.77 4.18 3.93
C LEU A 128 8.01 3.72 5.18
N GLY A 129 6.91 2.98 5.03
CA GLY A 129 6.24 2.33 6.17
C GLY A 129 7.14 1.29 6.86
N LYS A 130 7.93 0.55 6.08
CA LYS A 130 8.94 -0.38 6.61
C LYS A 130 10.11 0.35 7.29
N LEU A 131 10.50 1.49 6.76
CA LEU A 131 11.49 2.39 7.36
C LEU A 131 11.00 2.92 8.71
N GLU A 132 9.71 3.25 8.83
CA GLU A 132 9.08 3.59 10.12
C GLU A 132 9.18 2.45 11.12
N ALA A 133 8.67 1.28 10.75
CA ALA A 133 8.66 0.10 11.62
C ALA A 133 10.09 -0.28 12.06
N MET A 134 11.05 -0.16 11.14
CA MET A 134 12.46 -0.42 11.42
C MET A 134 13.05 0.63 12.37
N VAL A 135 12.83 1.93 12.14
CA VAL A 135 13.32 2.99 13.05
C VAL A 135 12.67 2.86 14.43
N PHE A 136 11.39 2.46 14.50
CA PHE A 136 10.70 2.18 15.76
C PHE A 136 11.28 0.97 16.48
N ASP A 137 11.45 -0.16 15.79
CA ASP A 137 12.07 -1.38 16.32
C ASP A 137 13.46 -1.08 16.89
N ILE A 138 14.24 -0.26 16.19
CA ILE A 138 15.57 0.17 16.64
C ILE A 138 15.49 1.15 17.83
N GLY A 139 14.41 1.90 17.95
CA GLY A 139 14.22 2.91 18.99
C GLY A 139 13.77 2.41 20.35
N ASP A 140 13.18 1.22 20.42
CA ASP A 140 12.83 0.54 21.68
C ASP A 140 14.06 0.28 22.59
N PHE A 141 15.28 0.49 22.08
CA PHE A 141 16.55 0.15 22.74
C PHE A 141 17.34 1.35 23.29
N ALA A 142 16.92 2.60 23.05
CA ALA A 142 17.70 3.78 23.42
C ALA A 142 17.47 4.22 24.88
N GLU A 143 18.51 4.19 25.71
CA GLU A 143 18.48 4.76 27.07
C GLU A 143 18.15 6.27 27.05
N ALA A 144 17.40 6.71 28.06
CA ALA A 144 16.91 8.08 28.19
C ALA A 144 18.05 9.12 28.28
N GLY A 145 18.06 10.12 27.37
CA GLY A 145 18.87 11.33 27.58
C GLY A 145 19.28 12.18 26.38
N LYS A 146 19.11 11.72 25.14
CA LYS A 146 19.26 12.51 23.89
C LYS A 146 18.14 12.13 22.93
N VAL A 147 17.87 12.94 21.88
CA VAL A 147 16.78 12.75 20.90
C VAL A 147 16.52 11.26 20.71
N SER A 148 15.41 10.77 21.25
CA SER A 148 15.18 9.32 21.27
C SER A 148 14.93 8.91 19.83
N VAL A 149 15.47 7.76 19.42
CA VAL A 149 15.15 7.17 18.11
C VAL A 149 13.62 7.00 17.98
N LEU A 150 12.92 6.80 19.11
CA LEU A 150 11.46 6.88 19.24
C LEU A 150 10.85 8.22 18.82
N GLU A 151 11.52 9.35 19.09
CA GLU A 151 11.07 10.66 18.64
C GLU A 151 11.20 10.82 17.13
N VAL A 152 12.27 10.27 16.52
CA VAL A 152 12.40 10.20 15.06
C VAL A 152 11.34 9.28 14.46
N ALA A 153 11.12 8.11 15.04
CA ALA A 153 10.05 7.19 14.63
C ALA A 153 8.67 7.85 14.73
N SER A 154 8.37 8.54 15.84
CA SER A 154 7.11 9.25 16.04
C SER A 154 6.93 10.38 15.04
N ARG A 155 7.98 11.16 14.74
CA ARG A 155 7.88 12.22 13.74
C ARG A 155 7.76 11.66 12.32
N LEU A 156 8.42 10.54 12.03
CA LEU A 156 8.32 9.87 10.73
C LEU A 156 6.91 9.33 10.55
N LYS A 157 6.35 8.71 11.60
CA LYS A 157 4.95 8.33 11.69
C LYS A 157 4.02 9.51 11.45
N ASP A 158 4.23 10.64 12.13
CA ASP A 158 3.40 11.85 11.98
C ASP A 158 3.50 12.45 10.56
N ALA A 159 4.61 12.27 9.85
CA ALA A 159 4.80 12.76 8.48
C ALA A 159 4.33 11.77 7.41
N LEU A 160 4.38 10.47 7.70
CA LEU A 160 3.78 9.40 6.93
C LEU A 160 2.29 9.22 7.27
N ASP A 161 1.72 10.11 8.10
CA ASP A 161 0.39 10.00 8.69
C ASP A 161 -0.73 10.22 7.64
N VAL A 162 -0.78 9.30 6.68
CA VAL A 162 -1.93 8.96 5.86
C VAL A 162 -3.14 8.70 6.77
N GLU A 163 -2.94 8.25 8.01
CA GLU A 163 -4.00 8.04 9.00
C GLU A 163 -4.73 9.34 9.35
N ARG A 164 -4.04 10.50 9.44
CA ARG A 164 -4.67 11.80 9.70
C ARG A 164 -5.57 12.25 8.55
N VAL A 165 -5.09 12.16 7.31
CA VAL A 165 -5.89 12.49 6.12
C VAL A 165 -7.06 11.53 5.98
N THR A 166 -6.79 10.23 6.16
CA THR A 166 -7.80 9.16 6.14
C THR A 166 -8.87 9.38 7.20
N LYS A 167 -8.47 9.73 8.42
CA LYS A 167 -9.40 9.99 9.52
C LYS A 167 -10.22 11.25 9.26
N ARG A 168 -9.60 12.32 8.78
CA ARG A 168 -10.31 13.55 8.41
C ARG A 168 -11.30 13.30 7.28
N PHE A 169 -10.89 12.59 6.22
CA PHE A 169 -11.77 12.17 5.15
C PHE A 169 -12.91 11.29 5.66
N TYR A 170 -12.63 10.35 6.56
CA TYR A 170 -13.66 9.50 7.17
C TYR A 170 -14.69 10.32 7.96
N GLU A 171 -14.25 11.31 8.74
CA GLU A 171 -15.13 12.20 9.49
C GLU A 171 -15.99 13.08 8.57
N ASP A 172 -15.37 13.68 7.55
CA ASP A 172 -16.06 14.48 6.53
C ASP A 172 -17.04 13.64 5.69
N TYR A 173 -16.63 12.44 5.28
CA TYR A 173 -17.47 11.45 4.61
C TYR A 173 -18.64 11.04 5.50
N LYS A 174 -18.42 10.91 6.81
CA LYS A 174 -19.49 10.56 7.74
C LYS A 174 -20.53 11.65 7.88
N ALA A 175 -20.09 12.89 8.00
CA ALA A 175 -20.98 14.03 8.00
C ALA A 175 -21.77 14.12 6.68
N GLU A 176 -21.10 13.91 5.54
CA GLU A 176 -21.75 13.92 4.23
C GLU A 176 -22.73 12.77 4.05
N HIS A 177 -22.39 11.55 4.48
CA HIS A 177 -23.30 10.40 4.46
C HIS A 177 -24.59 10.70 5.23
N LEU A 178 -24.48 11.29 6.43
CA LEU A 178 -25.64 11.67 7.23
C LEU A 178 -26.53 12.70 6.51
N ARG A 179 -25.92 13.73 5.89
CA ARG A 179 -26.66 14.71 5.07
C ARG A 179 -27.31 14.06 3.86
N PHE A 180 -26.59 13.15 3.20
CA PHE A 180 -27.05 12.47 2.00
C PHE A 180 -28.30 11.61 2.27
N LEU A 181 -28.44 11.05 3.48
CA LEU A 181 -29.63 10.27 3.87
C LEU A 181 -30.94 11.06 3.77
N ASP A 182 -30.90 12.34 4.09
CA ASP A 182 -32.08 13.21 4.09
C ASP A 182 -32.57 13.51 2.67
N TYR A 183 -31.70 13.35 1.67
CA TYR A 183 -32.02 13.53 0.25
C TYR A 183 -32.60 12.28 -0.43
N ILE A 184 -32.56 11.11 0.23
CA ILE A 184 -33.08 9.86 -0.36
C ILE A 184 -34.57 9.75 -0.07
N GLU A 185 -35.37 9.90 -1.12
CA GLU A 185 -36.82 9.68 -1.12
C GLU A 185 -37.18 8.32 -1.77
N GLY A 186 -38.36 7.79 -1.44
CA GLY A 186 -38.87 6.55 -2.02
C GLY A 186 -38.41 5.26 -1.34
N ILE A 187 -37.80 5.35 -0.16
CA ILE A 187 -37.47 4.23 0.72
C ILE A 187 -38.06 4.51 2.11
N ASP A 188 -39.11 3.77 2.50
CA ASP A 188 -39.81 4.02 3.77
C ASP A 188 -39.10 3.38 4.98
N ASP A 189 -38.34 2.30 4.78
CA ASP A 189 -37.57 1.66 5.86
C ASP A 189 -36.23 2.40 6.07
N GLU A 190 -36.03 2.91 7.29
CA GLU A 190 -34.85 3.70 7.66
C GLU A 190 -33.53 2.91 7.56
N ARG A 191 -33.56 1.59 7.79
CA ARG A 191 -32.37 0.73 7.68
C ARG A 191 -32.02 0.50 6.22
N ASP A 192 -33.02 0.22 5.38
CA ASP A 192 -32.84 0.12 3.93
C ASP A 192 -32.31 1.45 3.36
N ARG A 193 -32.84 2.59 3.80
CA ARG A 193 -32.35 3.91 3.35
C ARG A 193 -30.90 4.16 3.76
N ARG A 194 -30.54 3.83 5.00
CA ARG A 194 -29.14 3.91 5.49
C ARG A 194 -28.18 3.03 4.73
N TRP A 195 -28.58 1.79 4.47
CA TRP A 195 -27.78 0.87 3.68
C TRP A 195 -27.64 1.37 2.24
N TYR A 196 -28.74 1.82 1.63
CA TYR A 196 -28.73 2.27 0.26
C TYR A 196 -27.80 3.48 0.04
N ALA A 197 -27.81 4.45 0.96
CA ALA A 197 -26.85 5.54 0.94
C ALA A 197 -25.42 5.01 0.92
N SER A 198 -25.06 4.09 1.81
CA SER A 198 -23.71 3.50 1.84
C SER A 198 -23.34 2.81 0.53
N VAL A 199 -24.26 2.07 -0.10
CA VAL A 199 -24.04 1.41 -1.40
C VAL A 199 -23.80 2.44 -2.49
N LEU A 200 -24.64 3.49 -2.56
CA LEU A 200 -24.55 4.53 -3.58
C LEU A 200 -23.28 5.37 -3.42
N LEU A 201 -22.96 5.82 -2.21
CA LEU A 201 -21.74 6.59 -1.94
C LEU A 201 -20.50 5.77 -2.27
N ASN A 202 -20.49 4.47 -1.96
CA ASN A 202 -19.39 3.58 -2.30
C ASN A 202 -19.23 3.40 -3.83
N ARG A 203 -20.34 3.25 -4.58
CA ARG A 203 -20.34 3.26 -6.05
C ARG A 203 -19.72 4.54 -6.59
N LEU A 204 -20.17 5.69 -6.11
CA LEU A 204 -19.68 6.98 -6.55
C LEU A 204 -18.21 7.19 -6.21
N MET A 205 -17.78 6.76 -5.02
CA MET A 205 -16.39 6.82 -4.61
C MET A 205 -15.49 6.00 -5.54
N PHE A 206 -15.91 4.77 -5.86
CA PHE A 206 -15.18 3.91 -6.80
C PHE A 206 -15.10 4.52 -8.21
N ILE A 207 -16.18 5.15 -8.68
CA ILE A 207 -16.17 5.81 -10.00
C ILE A 207 -15.28 7.05 -9.97
N TYR A 208 -15.32 7.82 -8.89
CA TYR A 208 -14.48 8.99 -8.70
C TYR A 208 -12.99 8.63 -8.79
N PHE A 209 -12.64 7.49 -8.24
CA PHE A 209 -11.31 6.92 -8.32
C PHE A 209 -10.90 6.54 -9.74
N LEU A 210 -11.79 5.86 -10.49
CA LEU A 210 -11.55 5.52 -11.89
C LEU A 210 -11.34 6.76 -12.78
N GLN A 211 -12.17 7.80 -12.62
CA GLN A 211 -11.99 9.04 -13.42
C GLN A 211 -10.65 9.72 -13.11
N ARG A 212 -10.21 9.70 -11.84
CA ARG A 212 -8.93 10.31 -11.46
C ARG A 212 -7.72 9.57 -12.05
N LYS A 213 -7.90 8.30 -12.40
CA LYS A 213 -6.93 7.47 -13.14
C LYS A 213 -7.08 7.45 -14.65
N TRP A 214 -7.89 8.36 -15.21
CA TRP A 214 -8.03 8.49 -16.65
C TRP A 214 -8.69 7.25 -17.31
N PHE A 215 -9.33 6.37 -16.52
CA PHE A 215 -9.99 5.16 -17.03
C PHE A 215 -11.38 5.39 -17.60
N ILE A 216 -11.91 6.61 -17.46
CA ILE A 216 -13.26 6.94 -17.89
C ILE A 216 -13.19 8.01 -18.97
N ASP A 217 -13.94 7.77 -20.05
CA ASP A 217 -14.29 8.72 -21.10
C ASP A 217 -13.11 9.54 -21.60
N ASN A 218 -12.18 8.85 -22.29
CA ASN A 218 -10.99 9.46 -22.89
C ASN A 218 -10.09 10.21 -21.89
N GLY A 219 -10.06 9.73 -20.63
CA GLY A 219 -9.22 10.33 -19.60
C GLY A 219 -9.87 11.51 -18.87
N ASN A 220 -11.19 11.62 -18.88
CA ASN A 220 -11.88 12.72 -18.23
C ASN A 220 -11.78 12.65 -16.69
N ARG A 221 -10.90 13.47 -16.09
CA ARG A 221 -10.67 13.53 -14.64
C ARG A 221 -11.82 14.11 -13.82
N ASN A 222 -12.78 14.75 -14.47
CA ASN A 222 -13.95 15.40 -13.86
C ASN A 222 -15.25 14.82 -14.43
N TYR A 223 -15.24 13.55 -14.84
CA TYR A 223 -16.35 12.88 -15.52
C TYR A 223 -17.69 13.00 -14.77
N LEU A 224 -17.73 12.64 -13.49
CA LEU A 224 -18.96 12.74 -12.70
C LEU A 224 -19.47 14.18 -12.61
N GLN A 225 -18.58 15.17 -12.46
CA GLN A 225 -18.93 16.58 -12.39
C GLN A 225 -19.46 17.11 -13.73
N HIS A 226 -18.80 16.78 -14.85
CA HIS A 226 -19.26 17.16 -16.19
C HIS A 226 -20.63 16.56 -16.48
N LYS A 227 -20.85 15.28 -16.14
CA LYS A 227 -22.15 14.62 -16.33
C LYS A 227 -23.26 15.16 -15.43
N LEU A 228 -22.90 15.70 -14.27
CA LEU A 228 -23.84 16.42 -13.40
C LEU A 228 -24.26 17.74 -14.05
N ALA A 229 -23.30 18.51 -14.56
CA ALA A 229 -23.58 19.74 -15.29
C ALA A 229 -24.43 19.49 -16.56
N GLU A 230 -24.10 18.45 -17.35
CA GLU A 230 -24.88 18.05 -18.54
C GLU A 230 -26.30 17.65 -18.18
N SER A 231 -26.50 16.84 -17.13
CA SER A 231 -27.84 16.40 -16.71
C SER A 231 -28.73 17.59 -16.34
N ARG A 232 -28.16 18.59 -15.66
CA ARG A 232 -28.87 19.82 -15.27
C ARG A 232 -29.28 20.70 -16.44
N GLN A 233 -28.53 20.68 -17.53
CA GLN A 233 -28.91 21.38 -18.75
C GLN A 233 -30.14 20.74 -19.40
N ARG A 234 -30.36 19.43 -19.21
CA ARG A 234 -31.55 18.72 -19.73
C ARG A 234 -32.78 18.92 -18.85
N GLY A 235 -32.60 19.06 -17.54
CA GLY A 235 -33.69 19.29 -16.59
C GLY A 235 -33.28 19.07 -15.14
N PRO A 236 -34.13 19.43 -14.18
CA PRO A 236 -33.84 19.25 -12.76
C PRO A 236 -33.91 17.77 -12.35
N ASN A 237 -32.99 17.32 -11.51
CA ASN A 237 -33.00 16.01 -10.84
C ASN A 237 -32.91 14.80 -11.80
N LEU A 238 -32.21 14.98 -12.92
CA LEU A 238 -31.99 13.93 -13.92
C LEU A 238 -30.67 13.16 -13.72
N TYR A 239 -29.78 13.65 -12.84
CA TYR A 239 -28.47 13.03 -12.67
C TYR A 239 -28.55 11.61 -12.13
N TYR A 240 -29.35 11.39 -11.09
CA TYR A 240 -29.54 10.05 -10.52
C TYR A 240 -30.40 9.16 -11.42
N SER A 241 -31.59 9.66 -11.75
CA SER A 241 -32.66 8.88 -12.39
C SER A 241 -32.29 8.41 -13.80
N GLU A 242 -31.58 9.24 -14.57
CA GLU A 242 -31.13 8.90 -15.92
C GLU A 242 -29.65 8.49 -15.93
N PHE A 243 -28.76 9.40 -15.57
CA PHE A 243 -27.32 9.20 -15.82
C PHE A 243 -26.71 8.12 -14.93
N LEU A 244 -26.84 8.21 -13.60
CA LEU A 244 -26.21 7.25 -12.69
C LEU A 244 -26.78 5.84 -12.84
N ASN A 245 -28.10 5.71 -13.02
CA ASN A 245 -28.72 4.41 -13.28
C ASN A 245 -28.18 3.75 -14.56
N LEU A 246 -28.06 4.51 -15.67
CA LEU A 246 -27.43 4.01 -16.88
C LEU A 246 -25.96 3.67 -16.66
N LEU A 247 -25.22 4.53 -15.95
CA LEU A 247 -23.80 4.30 -15.68
C LEU A 247 -23.57 3.01 -14.88
N PHE A 248 -24.37 2.75 -13.85
CA PHE A 248 -24.23 1.55 -13.02
C PHE A 248 -24.67 0.30 -13.78
N PHE A 249 -25.90 0.28 -14.28
CA PHE A 249 -26.53 -0.97 -14.74
C PHE A 249 -26.31 -1.28 -16.23
N GLU A 250 -25.84 -0.32 -17.01
CA GLU A 250 -25.45 -0.51 -18.41
C GLU A 250 -23.94 -0.33 -18.57
N GLY A 251 -23.39 0.80 -18.13
CA GLY A 251 -21.98 1.13 -18.31
C GLY A 251 -21.04 0.10 -17.67
N PHE A 252 -21.09 -0.01 -16.34
CA PHE A 252 -20.17 -0.88 -15.59
C PHE A 252 -20.65 -2.33 -15.48
N ALA A 253 -21.95 -2.59 -15.68
CA ALA A 253 -22.53 -3.91 -15.53
C ALA A 253 -22.76 -4.69 -16.83
N LYS A 254 -22.58 -4.08 -18.01
CA LYS A 254 -22.71 -4.78 -19.29
C LYS A 254 -21.55 -4.50 -20.25
N PRO A 255 -21.16 -5.50 -21.07
CA PRO A 255 -20.31 -5.30 -22.25
C PRO A 255 -20.90 -4.27 -23.21
N GLU A 256 -20.05 -3.51 -23.92
CA GLU A 256 -20.47 -2.40 -24.78
C GLU A 256 -21.47 -2.79 -25.89
N ASN A 257 -21.31 -3.99 -26.46
CA ASN A 257 -22.21 -4.56 -27.46
C ASN A 257 -23.62 -4.89 -26.90
N GLU A 258 -23.76 -5.03 -25.58
CA GLU A 258 -25.03 -5.32 -24.90
C GLU A 258 -25.71 -4.08 -24.30
N ARG A 259 -25.03 -2.92 -24.33
CA ARG A 259 -25.57 -1.64 -23.83
C ARG A 259 -26.67 -1.10 -24.74
N SER A 260 -27.67 -0.48 -24.12
CA SER A 260 -28.69 0.30 -24.84
C SER A 260 -28.09 1.47 -25.63
N GLU A 261 -28.79 1.92 -26.68
CA GLU A 261 -28.36 3.07 -27.50
C GLU A 261 -28.25 4.36 -26.66
N ALA A 262 -29.19 4.56 -25.74
CA ALA A 262 -29.15 5.68 -24.80
C ALA A 262 -27.88 5.65 -23.93
N ALA A 263 -27.49 4.46 -23.43
CA ALA A 263 -26.26 4.32 -22.64
C ALA A 263 -25.01 4.64 -23.48
N ARG A 264 -24.93 4.16 -24.73
CA ARG A 264 -23.79 4.45 -25.61
C ARG A 264 -23.62 5.94 -25.90
N GLN A 265 -24.72 6.66 -26.08
CA GLN A 265 -24.69 8.09 -26.37
C GLN A 265 -24.38 8.93 -25.11
N LEU A 266 -24.96 8.56 -23.98
CA LEU A 266 -24.98 9.40 -22.78
C LEU A 266 -23.75 9.19 -21.88
N LEU A 267 -23.18 7.98 -21.86
CA LEU A 267 -22.06 7.62 -21.00
C LEU A 267 -20.68 7.92 -21.62
N GLY A 268 -20.58 8.00 -22.95
CA GLY A 268 -19.27 8.04 -23.63
C GLY A 268 -18.50 6.73 -23.45
N THR A 269 -17.17 6.80 -23.44
CA THR A 269 -16.31 5.61 -23.41
C THR A 269 -16.08 5.13 -21.97
N VAL A 270 -16.92 4.18 -21.51
CA VAL A 270 -16.78 3.56 -20.18
C VAL A 270 -16.43 2.07 -20.24
N VAL A 271 -15.56 1.63 -19.33
CA VAL A 271 -15.13 0.23 -19.21
C VAL A 271 -16.22 -0.65 -18.57
N TYR A 272 -16.26 -1.92 -18.95
CA TYR A 272 -17.09 -2.93 -18.30
C TYR A 272 -16.33 -3.55 -17.12
N LEU A 273 -16.99 -3.70 -15.97
CA LEU A 273 -16.37 -4.15 -14.71
C LEU A 273 -16.99 -5.43 -14.15
N ASN A 274 -17.58 -6.27 -15.00
CA ASN A 274 -18.23 -7.52 -14.59
C ASN A 274 -19.39 -7.36 -13.59
N GLY A 275 -19.95 -6.15 -13.48
CA GLY A 275 -21.13 -5.89 -12.69
C GLY A 275 -20.90 -5.79 -11.18
N GLY A 276 -20.01 -6.55 -10.54
CA GLY A 276 -19.77 -6.59 -9.08
C GLY A 276 -20.54 -5.58 -8.21
N LEU A 277 -19.89 -4.46 -7.88
CA LEU A 277 -20.43 -3.39 -7.04
C LEU A 277 -21.57 -2.58 -7.69
N PHE A 278 -21.75 -2.72 -9.00
CA PHE A 278 -22.73 -2.02 -9.85
C PHE A 278 -23.94 -2.89 -10.23
N LEU A 279 -24.04 -4.13 -9.76
CA LEU A 279 -25.22 -4.96 -9.94
C LEU A 279 -26.41 -4.39 -9.17
N LEU A 280 -27.61 -4.65 -9.66
CA LEU A 280 -28.85 -4.20 -9.05
C LEU A 280 -28.98 -4.75 -7.61
N HIS A 281 -28.95 -3.84 -6.64
CA HIS A 281 -28.97 -4.17 -5.22
C HIS A 281 -30.36 -4.65 -4.78
N PRO A 282 -30.49 -5.55 -3.79
CA PRO A 282 -31.81 -5.99 -3.30
C PRO A 282 -32.74 -4.86 -2.89
N ILE A 283 -32.19 -3.76 -2.36
CA ILE A 283 -32.95 -2.56 -1.99
C ILE A 283 -33.50 -1.86 -3.23
N GLU A 284 -32.72 -1.75 -4.31
CA GLU A 284 -33.18 -1.15 -5.58
C GLU A 284 -34.25 -1.99 -6.28
N LYS A 285 -34.26 -3.31 -6.02
CA LYS A 285 -35.33 -4.21 -6.48
C LYS A 285 -36.62 -4.05 -5.66
N ARG A 286 -36.47 -3.81 -4.36
CA ARG A 286 -37.59 -3.65 -3.42
C ARG A 286 -38.25 -2.28 -3.56
N TRP A 287 -37.45 -1.24 -3.76
CA TRP A 287 -37.88 0.15 -3.82
C TRP A 287 -37.58 0.69 -5.22
N SER A 288 -38.61 0.80 -6.06
CA SER A 288 -38.47 1.25 -7.46
C SER A 288 -38.67 2.76 -7.65
N ALA A 289 -39.16 3.46 -6.63
CA ALA A 289 -39.49 4.88 -6.69
C ALA A 289 -38.41 5.77 -6.04
N ILE A 290 -37.16 5.29 -5.95
CA ILE A 290 -36.06 6.03 -5.32
C ILE A 290 -35.80 7.32 -6.10
N ARG A 291 -35.74 8.44 -5.39
CA ARG A 291 -35.43 9.77 -5.95
C ARG A 291 -34.38 10.45 -5.10
N ILE A 292 -33.42 11.07 -5.76
CA ILE A 292 -32.33 11.81 -5.13
C ILE A 292 -32.08 13.07 -5.97
N PRO A 293 -32.19 14.27 -5.40
CA PRO A 293 -32.01 15.51 -6.15
C PRO A 293 -30.54 15.75 -6.53
N ASP A 294 -30.33 16.56 -7.57
CA ASP A 294 -28.98 16.84 -8.09
C ASP A 294 -28.07 17.54 -7.05
N GLU A 295 -28.64 18.31 -6.12
CA GLU A 295 -27.92 18.99 -5.03
C GLU A 295 -27.17 18.01 -4.11
N ALA A 296 -27.74 16.83 -3.86
CA ALA A 296 -27.10 15.81 -3.03
C ALA A 296 -25.74 15.37 -3.61
N PHE A 297 -25.64 15.34 -4.94
CA PHE A 297 -24.42 14.95 -5.64
C PHE A 297 -23.42 16.10 -5.75
N GLU A 298 -23.85 17.36 -5.75
CA GLU A 298 -22.92 18.49 -5.70
C GLU A 298 -22.09 18.52 -4.42
N ASN A 299 -22.77 18.36 -3.28
CA ASN A 299 -22.11 18.37 -1.97
C ASN A 299 -21.11 17.21 -1.86
N LEU A 300 -21.53 16.02 -2.30
CA LEU A 300 -20.68 14.83 -2.33
C LEU A 300 -19.48 14.97 -3.29
N LEU A 301 -19.69 15.44 -4.52
CA LEU A 301 -18.60 15.62 -5.48
C LEU A 301 -17.67 16.77 -5.07
N SER A 302 -18.18 17.79 -4.40
CA SER A 302 -17.38 18.86 -3.80
C SER A 302 -16.53 18.31 -2.66
N LEU A 303 -17.08 17.43 -1.81
CA LEU A 303 -16.32 16.69 -0.82
C LEU A 303 -15.18 15.92 -1.49
N PHE A 304 -15.46 15.09 -2.49
CA PHE A 304 -14.44 14.30 -3.17
C PHE A 304 -13.37 15.15 -3.87
N ALA A 305 -13.75 16.32 -4.40
CA ALA A 305 -12.81 17.24 -5.04
C ALA A 305 -11.81 17.88 -4.08
N ARG A 306 -12.12 17.96 -2.78
CA ARG A 306 -11.21 18.52 -1.76
C ARG A 306 -10.01 17.62 -1.44
N TYR A 307 -10.05 16.36 -1.87
CA TYR A 307 -8.99 15.39 -1.59
C TYR A 307 -8.28 14.98 -2.88
N SER A 308 -7.01 14.64 -2.76
CA SER A 308 -6.21 14.04 -3.83
C SER A 308 -6.45 12.53 -3.84
N TRP A 309 -6.73 11.94 -5.01
CA TRP A 309 -7.03 10.52 -5.14
C TRP A 309 -5.89 9.85 -5.89
N ASN A 310 -4.96 9.23 -5.16
CA ASN A 310 -3.81 8.54 -5.71
C ASN A 310 -3.90 7.05 -5.40
N LEU A 311 -3.59 6.26 -6.43
CA LEU A 311 -3.78 4.80 -6.46
C LEU A 311 -2.46 4.05 -6.57
N ASP A 312 -1.39 4.79 -6.85
CA ASP A 312 -0.06 4.24 -6.80
C ASP A 312 0.37 4.36 -5.34
N ASP A 313 0.97 3.32 -4.76
CA ASP A 313 1.69 3.35 -3.47
C ASP A 313 2.96 4.25 -3.54
N ALA A 314 2.92 5.25 -4.40
CA ALA A 314 3.91 6.30 -4.61
C ALA A 314 3.14 7.62 -4.62
N SER A 315 2.76 8.06 -3.43
CA SER A 315 2.07 9.31 -3.16
C SER A 315 2.83 10.47 -3.77
N GLY A 316 2.11 11.34 -4.47
CA GLY A 316 2.64 12.52 -5.13
C GLY A 316 3.12 13.61 -4.17
N GLY A 317 3.22 13.39 -2.87
CA GLY A 317 3.74 14.38 -1.92
C GLY A 317 2.81 15.57 -1.67
N ASP A 318 1.50 15.42 -1.91
CA ASP A 318 0.50 16.39 -1.43
C ASP A 318 -0.09 15.92 -0.08
N ASP A 319 -0.29 16.88 0.84
CA ASP A 319 -0.70 16.63 2.24
C ASP A 319 -2.13 16.08 2.41
N ASP A 320 -2.92 15.91 1.33
CA ASP A 320 -4.34 15.51 1.33
C ASP A 320 -4.63 14.29 0.43
N GLU A 321 -3.74 13.28 0.44
CA GLU A 321 -3.86 12.08 -0.40
C GLU A 321 -4.71 10.94 0.18
N ILE A 322 -5.60 10.39 -0.67
CA ILE A 322 -6.47 9.24 -0.40
C ILE A 322 -5.94 8.03 -1.17
N SER A 323 -5.63 6.95 -0.45
CA SER A 323 -5.22 5.66 -1.03
C SER A 323 -6.41 4.68 -1.18
N PRO A 324 -6.31 3.67 -2.06
CA PRO A 324 -7.24 2.52 -2.10
C PRO A 324 -7.51 1.89 -0.73
N HIS A 325 -6.55 1.88 0.19
CA HIS A 325 -6.73 1.31 1.53
C HIS A 325 -7.82 2.03 2.33
N ILE A 326 -8.07 3.32 2.04
CA ILE A 326 -9.14 4.10 2.65
C ILE A 326 -10.52 3.57 2.25
N LEU A 327 -10.68 3.04 1.03
CA LEU A 327 -11.92 2.39 0.62
C LEU A 327 -12.21 1.18 1.53
N GLY A 328 -11.19 0.35 1.76
CA GLY A 328 -11.27 -0.77 2.71
C GLY A 328 -11.63 -0.30 4.11
N TYR A 329 -10.93 0.70 4.63
CA TYR A 329 -11.18 1.27 5.96
C TYR A 329 -12.59 1.86 6.13
N ILE A 330 -13.08 2.60 5.13
CA ILE A 330 -14.44 3.16 5.14
C ILE A 330 -15.44 2.03 5.08
N PHE A 331 -15.27 1.07 4.17
CA PHE A 331 -16.15 -0.08 4.03
C PHE A 331 -16.24 -0.86 5.35
N GLU A 332 -15.10 -1.10 6.00
CA GLU A 332 -15.00 -1.70 7.33
C GLU A 332 -15.75 -0.91 8.39
N LYS A 333 -15.43 0.38 8.55
CA LYS A 333 -16.02 1.18 9.63
C LYS A 333 -17.49 1.53 9.43
N TYR A 334 -17.99 1.51 8.19
CA TYR A 334 -19.39 1.78 7.89
C TYR A 334 -20.25 0.52 7.88
N ILE A 335 -19.77 -0.58 7.29
CA ILE A 335 -20.55 -1.82 7.22
C ILE A 335 -20.42 -2.63 8.51
N ASN A 336 -19.27 -2.64 9.19
CA ASN A 336 -19.03 -3.44 10.40
C ASN A 336 -19.42 -2.76 11.71
N GLN A 337 -20.30 -1.75 11.72
CA GLN A 337 -20.82 -1.23 13.01
C GLN A 337 -21.69 -2.29 13.69
N LYS A 338 -21.06 -3.06 14.59
CA LYS A 338 -21.57 -3.92 15.68
C LYS A 338 -22.69 -4.91 15.39
N SER A 339 -23.21 -4.97 14.18
CA SER A 339 -24.39 -5.78 13.82
C SER A 339 -24.01 -7.19 13.35
N PHE A 340 -22.75 -7.40 12.93
CA PHE A 340 -22.31 -8.63 12.24
C PHE A 340 -21.06 -9.33 12.82
N GLY A 341 -20.53 -8.90 13.97
CA GLY A 341 -19.45 -9.64 14.66
C GLY A 341 -18.07 -9.65 13.97
N ALA A 342 -17.87 -8.84 12.92
CA ALA A 342 -16.58 -8.70 12.26
C ALA A 342 -15.64 -7.83 13.13
N TYR A 343 -14.63 -8.47 13.73
CA TYR A 343 -13.55 -7.79 14.42
C TYR A 343 -12.45 -7.42 13.42
N TYR A 344 -12.03 -6.16 13.45
CA TYR A 344 -10.93 -5.66 12.63
C TYR A 344 -9.60 -6.30 13.06
N THR A 345 -8.89 -6.89 12.10
CA THR A 345 -7.51 -7.33 12.27
C THR A 345 -6.60 -6.22 11.77
N ARG A 346 -5.68 -5.76 12.61
CA ARG A 346 -4.77 -4.67 12.23
C ARG A 346 -3.84 -5.07 11.07
N PRO A 347 -3.39 -4.13 10.23
CA PRO A 347 -2.62 -4.45 9.03
C PRO A 347 -1.31 -5.17 9.35
N GLU A 348 -0.67 -4.82 10.47
CA GLU A 348 0.59 -5.45 10.88
C GLU A 348 0.41 -6.94 11.19
N ILE A 349 -0.79 -7.34 11.65
CA ILE A 349 -1.13 -8.73 11.93
C ILE A 349 -1.41 -9.48 10.63
N THR A 350 -2.16 -8.88 9.70
CA THR A 350 -2.44 -9.53 8.40
C THR A 350 -1.17 -9.68 7.58
N GLU A 351 -0.33 -8.64 7.52
CA GLU A 351 0.95 -8.66 6.80
C GLU A 351 1.89 -9.72 7.37
N TYR A 352 2.10 -9.72 8.68
CA TYR A 352 2.96 -10.71 9.32
C TYR A 352 2.51 -12.16 9.05
N LEU A 353 1.21 -12.42 9.09
CA LEU A 353 0.66 -13.76 8.82
C LEU A 353 0.82 -14.13 7.35
N CYS A 354 0.51 -13.21 6.44
CA CYS A 354 0.67 -13.40 4.99
C CYS A 354 2.14 -13.65 4.63
N GLU A 355 3.08 -12.82 5.09
CA GLU A 355 4.52 -13.00 4.84
C GLU A 355 4.98 -14.39 5.30
N ARG A 356 4.63 -14.81 6.53
CA ARG A 356 5.06 -16.13 7.05
C ARG A 356 4.45 -17.32 6.31
N THR A 357 3.24 -17.19 5.79
CA THR A 357 2.55 -18.29 5.12
C THR A 357 2.89 -18.34 3.63
N ILE A 358 2.82 -17.20 2.94
CA ILE A 358 2.98 -17.10 1.49
C ILE A 358 4.46 -17.22 1.11
N HIS A 359 5.39 -16.55 1.81
CA HIS A 359 6.82 -16.68 1.49
C HIS A 359 7.29 -18.13 1.65
N LYS A 360 6.84 -18.80 2.72
CA LYS A 360 7.16 -20.21 2.95
C LYS A 360 6.63 -21.09 1.80
N LEU A 361 5.40 -20.87 1.37
CA LEU A 361 4.80 -21.61 0.25
C LEU A 361 5.56 -21.38 -1.07
N ILE A 362 5.97 -20.14 -1.35
CA ILE A 362 6.77 -19.80 -2.53
C ILE A 362 8.11 -20.55 -2.50
N LEU A 363 8.82 -20.51 -1.37
CA LEU A 363 10.10 -21.22 -1.21
C LEU A 363 9.94 -22.72 -1.36
N GLU A 364 8.89 -23.32 -0.79
CA GLU A 364 8.60 -24.76 -0.95
C GLU A 364 8.34 -25.17 -2.40
N ARG A 365 7.71 -24.31 -3.21
CA ARG A 365 7.45 -24.58 -4.63
C ARG A 365 8.67 -24.39 -5.53
N ILE A 366 9.55 -23.45 -5.19
CA ILE A 366 10.69 -23.06 -6.02
C ILE A 366 11.95 -23.85 -5.67
N ASN A 367 12.16 -24.17 -4.39
CA ASN A 367 13.31 -24.93 -3.96
C ASN A 367 13.22 -26.37 -4.49
N THR A 368 14.24 -26.80 -5.21
CA THR A 368 14.30 -28.12 -5.84
C THR A 368 15.51 -28.89 -5.37
N THR A 369 15.30 -30.15 -5.02
CA THR A 369 16.39 -31.05 -4.66
C THR A 369 17.20 -31.42 -5.89
N ALA A 370 18.52 -31.42 -5.75
CA ALA A 370 19.40 -31.87 -6.82
C ALA A 370 19.16 -33.37 -7.10
N ILE A 371 18.95 -33.73 -8.37
CA ILE A 371 19.00 -35.12 -8.81
C ILE A 371 20.36 -35.31 -9.47
N GLN A 372 21.20 -36.18 -8.88
CA GLN A 372 22.55 -36.44 -9.38
C GLN A 372 22.52 -36.78 -10.89
N GLY A 373 23.25 -35.99 -11.67
CA GLY A 373 23.37 -36.17 -13.13
C GLY A 373 22.23 -35.59 -13.98
N VAL A 374 21.13 -35.09 -13.38
CA VAL A 374 19.94 -34.63 -14.13
C VAL A 374 19.64 -33.15 -13.87
N THR A 375 19.59 -32.72 -12.62
CA THR A 375 19.28 -31.34 -12.25
C THR A 375 20.22 -30.82 -11.18
N ARG A 376 20.78 -29.62 -11.40
CA ARG A 376 21.34 -28.84 -10.30
C ARG A 376 20.18 -28.44 -9.40
N GLY A 377 20.23 -28.88 -8.14
CA GLY A 377 19.30 -28.42 -7.12
C GLY A 377 19.48 -26.93 -6.90
N ARG A 378 18.39 -26.26 -6.55
CA ARG A 378 18.37 -24.83 -6.25
C ARG A 378 17.68 -24.67 -4.91
N HIS A 379 18.31 -23.95 -4.00
CA HIS A 379 17.80 -23.73 -2.66
C HIS A 379 18.02 -22.27 -2.28
N PHE A 380 16.99 -21.65 -1.73
CA PHE A 380 16.99 -20.33 -1.15
C PHE A 380 16.42 -20.43 0.26
N ASP A 381 17.08 -19.77 1.22
CA ASP A 381 16.63 -19.73 2.61
C ASP A 381 15.50 -18.70 2.80
N THR A 382 15.50 -17.63 2.00
CA THR A 382 14.52 -16.53 2.07
C THR A 382 14.02 -16.09 0.69
N VAL A 383 12.85 -15.44 0.64
CA VAL A 383 12.30 -14.88 -0.62
C VAL A 383 13.19 -13.73 -1.11
N GLU A 384 13.79 -12.96 -0.21
CA GLU A 384 14.74 -11.90 -0.54
C GLU A 384 15.95 -12.46 -1.27
N GLU A 385 16.50 -13.59 -0.82
CA GLU A 385 17.61 -14.27 -1.50
C GLU A 385 17.20 -14.79 -2.88
N LEU A 386 16.00 -15.36 -2.99
CA LEU A 386 15.42 -15.80 -4.25
C LEU A 386 15.31 -14.61 -5.25
N LEU A 387 14.82 -13.46 -4.79
CA LEU A 387 14.66 -12.25 -5.60
C LEU A 387 16.00 -11.63 -6.04
N MET A 388 17.02 -11.66 -5.18
CA MET A 388 18.37 -11.21 -5.54
C MET A 388 19.02 -12.06 -6.63
N ASN A 389 18.70 -13.34 -6.65
CA ASN A 389 19.27 -14.32 -7.57
C ASN A 389 18.36 -14.61 -8.77
N LEU A 390 17.47 -13.67 -9.12
CA LEU A 390 16.61 -13.79 -10.30
C LEU A 390 17.44 -13.98 -11.57
N ASP A 391 17.14 -15.09 -12.26
CA ASP A 391 17.60 -15.37 -13.60
C ASP A 391 16.39 -15.72 -14.49
N THR A 392 16.59 -15.77 -15.81
CA THR A 392 15.51 -16.04 -16.78
C THR A 392 14.74 -17.32 -16.47
N ARG A 393 15.40 -18.33 -15.90
CA ARG A 393 14.76 -19.60 -15.54
C ARG A 393 13.92 -19.43 -14.28
N LEU A 394 14.46 -18.81 -13.23
CA LEU A 394 13.76 -18.53 -11.99
C LEU A 394 12.53 -17.65 -12.22
N CYS A 395 12.65 -16.61 -13.06
CA CYS A 395 11.50 -15.79 -13.46
C CYS A 395 10.41 -16.63 -14.12
N ARG A 396 10.78 -17.58 -15.00
CA ARG A 396 9.82 -18.47 -15.65
C ARG A 396 9.15 -19.42 -14.65
N ASP A 397 9.93 -20.00 -13.74
CA ASP A 397 9.42 -20.89 -12.70
C ASP A 397 8.42 -20.14 -11.80
N LEU A 398 8.75 -18.90 -11.39
CA LEU A 398 7.84 -18.03 -10.62
C LEU A 398 6.57 -17.69 -11.39
N LEU A 399 6.68 -17.29 -12.66
CA LEU A 399 5.52 -16.98 -13.51
C LEU A 399 4.62 -18.20 -13.75
N ASP A 400 5.14 -19.42 -13.69
CA ASP A 400 4.36 -20.65 -13.76
C ASP A 400 3.71 -21.02 -12.42
N GLN A 401 4.40 -20.78 -11.30
CA GLN A 401 3.96 -21.25 -9.98
C GLN A 401 3.06 -20.27 -9.23
N LEU A 402 3.33 -18.96 -9.32
CA LEU A 402 2.58 -17.93 -8.58
C LEU A 402 1.08 -17.90 -8.98
N PRO A 403 0.69 -17.96 -10.27
CA PRO A 403 -0.73 -17.97 -10.65
C PRO A 403 -1.51 -19.20 -10.16
N LYS A 404 -0.80 -20.26 -9.74
CA LYS A 404 -1.39 -21.50 -9.20
C LYS A 404 -1.54 -21.45 -7.68
N ILE A 405 -1.23 -20.33 -7.03
CA ILE A 405 -1.50 -20.14 -5.61
C ILE A 405 -2.95 -19.70 -5.47
N SER A 406 -3.69 -20.36 -4.58
CA SER A 406 -5.08 -20.00 -4.26
C SER A 406 -5.19 -19.78 -2.76
N ILE A 407 -5.79 -18.66 -2.38
CA ILE A 407 -5.94 -18.23 -1.00
C ILE A 407 -7.44 -18.15 -0.69
N LEU A 408 -7.83 -18.70 0.45
CA LEU A 408 -9.21 -18.72 0.92
C LEU A 408 -9.27 -18.15 2.32
N ASP A 409 -10.03 -17.07 2.48
CA ASP A 409 -10.45 -16.57 3.78
C ASP A 409 -11.96 -16.83 3.93
N PRO A 410 -12.36 -17.84 4.72
CA PRO A 410 -13.77 -18.22 4.89
C PRO A 410 -14.57 -17.22 5.72
N ALA A 411 -13.92 -16.25 6.38
CA ALA A 411 -14.54 -15.22 7.20
C ALA A 411 -13.97 -13.83 6.84
N CYS A 412 -13.84 -13.56 5.55
CA CYS A 412 -13.04 -12.45 5.04
C CYS A 412 -13.53 -11.05 5.41
N GLY A 413 -14.80 -10.89 5.81
CA GLY A 413 -15.36 -9.60 6.17
C GLY A 413 -15.16 -8.56 5.06
N SER A 414 -14.32 -7.56 5.30
CA SER A 414 -13.93 -6.53 4.33
C SER A 414 -12.93 -6.99 3.27
N GLY A 415 -12.34 -8.17 3.42
CA GLY A 415 -11.31 -8.69 2.55
C GLY A 415 -9.89 -8.20 2.90
N ALA A 416 -9.67 -7.56 4.06
CA ALA A 416 -8.34 -7.06 4.45
C ALA A 416 -7.23 -8.12 4.35
N PHE A 417 -7.53 -9.35 4.77
CA PHE A 417 -6.60 -10.48 4.65
C PHE A 417 -6.27 -10.83 3.20
N LEU A 418 -7.26 -10.78 2.31
CA LEU A 418 -7.07 -11.06 0.89
C LEU A 418 -6.27 -9.95 0.20
N VAL A 419 -6.48 -8.69 0.59
CA VAL A 419 -5.68 -7.55 0.13
C VAL A 419 -4.23 -7.69 0.59
N SER A 420 -4.01 -7.96 1.88
CA SER A 420 -2.67 -8.19 2.43
C SER A 420 -1.97 -9.37 1.74
N ALA A 421 -2.72 -10.44 1.46
CA ALA A 421 -2.21 -11.61 0.77
C ALA A 421 -1.88 -11.36 -0.71
N MET A 422 -2.56 -10.43 -1.37
CA MET A 422 -2.24 -10.00 -2.73
C MET A 422 -1.01 -9.10 -2.78
N ASN A 423 -0.79 -8.30 -1.74
CA ASN A 423 0.36 -7.40 -1.61
C ASN A 423 1.65 -8.14 -1.21
N THR A 424 1.52 -9.32 -0.57
CA THR A 424 2.62 -10.22 -0.22
C THR A 424 3.04 -11.05 -1.42
#